data_AF-A0A379FEK5-F1
#
_entry.id   AF-A0A379FEK5-F1
#
_cell.length_a   1.000
_cell.length_b   1.000
_cell.length_c   1.000
_cell.angle_alpha   90.00
_cell.angle_beta   90.00
_cell.angle_gamma   90.00
#
_symmetry.space_group_name_H-M   'P 1'
#
loop_
_entity.id
_entity.type
_entity.pdbx_description
1 polymer ?
#
loop_
_entity_poly.entity_id
_entity_poly.type
_entity_poly.pdbx_seq_one_letter_code
_entity_poly.pdbx_strand_id
1 'polypeptide(L)'
;MLIKLRQDIKQLEGSTNPQDIETVQALQGTINWINDGEKAQVNADNYQKTIDEYPQITQELRAKLLEESHSVPTIPEKITIPELEQKIIQVSSQLMEQARLQQQEQDKSREISESLNLLPQQLSEARRLLSDATARLAAIGASNTPLAEAQNKLTQAEVTARKAMVNELKWRNFLLIIVKKLLDCAWSYLKNVINDLMYNCNNCVVY
;
A
#
# COMPACT_ATOMS: atom_id res chain seq x y z
N MET A 1 19.69 -20.92 -5.90
CA MET A 1 19.30 -20.78 -7.33
C MET A 1 20.00 -19.60 -8.01
N LEU A 2 19.85 -18.35 -7.52
CA LEU A 2 20.52 -17.17 -8.07
C LEU A 2 22.05 -17.24 -8.14
N ILE A 3 22.70 -17.84 -7.13
CA ILE A 3 24.17 -18.03 -7.12
C ILE A 3 24.63 -18.88 -8.30
N LYS A 4 23.88 -19.94 -8.62
CA LYS A 4 24.18 -20.83 -9.76
C LYS A 4 23.99 -20.11 -11.09
N LEU A 5 22.90 -19.36 -11.27
CA LEU A 5 22.67 -18.55 -12.47
C LEU A 5 23.79 -17.52 -12.71
N ARG A 6 24.26 -16.85 -11.66
CA ARG A 6 25.39 -15.90 -11.75
C ARG A 6 26.70 -16.60 -12.08
N GLN A 7 26.90 -17.83 -11.61
CA GLN A 7 28.07 -18.63 -11.94
C GLN A 7 28.05 -19.08 -13.40
N ASP A 8 26.88 -19.52 -13.90
CA ASP A 8 26.69 -19.93 -15.30
C ASP A 8 26.96 -18.75 -16.26
N ILE A 9 26.54 -17.53 -15.90
CA ILE A 9 26.89 -16.31 -16.64
C ILE A 9 28.40 -16.11 -16.70
N LYS A 10 29.11 -16.17 -15.56
CA LYS A 10 30.57 -16.00 -15.48
C LYS A 10 31.35 -17.02 -16.31
N GLN A 11 30.82 -18.23 -16.50
CA GLN A 11 31.46 -19.26 -17.32
C GLN A 11 31.35 -18.96 -18.82
N LEU A 12 30.36 -18.18 -19.23
CA LEU A 12 30.08 -17.81 -20.62
C LEU A 12 30.51 -16.36 -20.93
N GLU A 13 30.88 -15.58 -19.91
CA GLU A 13 31.40 -14.23 -20.04
C GLU A 13 32.68 -14.20 -20.90
N GLY A 14 32.67 -13.39 -21.95
CA GLY A 14 33.79 -13.25 -22.90
C GLY A 14 33.76 -14.21 -24.08
N SER A 15 32.78 -15.11 -24.18
CA SER A 15 32.55 -15.89 -25.40
C SER A 15 32.13 -14.99 -26.57
N THR A 16 32.66 -15.27 -27.77
CA THR A 16 32.27 -14.61 -29.02
C THR A 16 31.21 -15.39 -29.80
N ASN A 17 30.83 -16.58 -29.32
CA ASN A 17 29.80 -17.40 -29.93
C ASN A 17 28.41 -16.74 -29.74
N PRO A 18 27.65 -16.48 -30.82
CA PRO A 18 26.31 -15.89 -30.73
C PRO A 18 25.35 -16.62 -29.78
N GLN A 19 25.39 -17.96 -29.74
CA GLN A 19 24.50 -18.73 -28.85
C GLN A 19 24.84 -18.55 -27.36
N ASP A 20 26.12 -18.36 -27.03
CA ASP A 20 26.55 -18.13 -25.65
C ASP A 20 26.13 -16.72 -25.20
N ILE A 21 26.21 -15.73 -26.10
CA ILE A 21 25.74 -14.35 -25.85
C ILE A 21 24.23 -14.35 -25.57
N GLU A 22 23.42 -15.02 -26.42
CA GLU A 22 21.98 -15.15 -26.20
C GLU A 22 21.65 -15.90 -24.90
N THR A 23 22.43 -16.93 -24.57
CA THR A 23 22.29 -17.68 -23.32
C THR A 23 22.54 -16.77 -22.11
N VAL A 24 23.61 -15.97 -22.12
CA VAL A 24 23.90 -14.99 -21.05
C VAL A 24 22.76 -13.98 -20.91
N GLN A 25 22.21 -13.47 -22.02
CA GLN A 25 21.08 -12.54 -21.98
C GLN A 25 19.83 -13.18 -21.37
N ALA A 26 19.51 -14.42 -21.74
CA ALA A 26 18.37 -15.15 -21.17
C ALA A 26 18.55 -15.40 -19.66
N LEU A 27 19.76 -15.78 -19.22
CA LEU A 27 20.06 -15.97 -17.81
C LEU A 27 20.00 -14.65 -17.02
N GLN A 28 20.47 -13.55 -17.59
CA GLN A 28 20.38 -12.22 -16.95
C GLN A 28 18.91 -11.76 -16.84
N GLY A 29 18.10 -11.98 -17.88
CA GLY A 29 16.66 -11.74 -17.82
C GLY A 29 15.97 -12.60 -16.77
N THR A 30 16.40 -13.86 -16.62
CA THR A 30 15.91 -14.77 -15.57
C THR A 30 16.16 -14.19 -14.18
N ILE A 31 17.37 -13.69 -13.92
CA ILE A 31 17.72 -13.05 -12.64
C ILE A 31 16.84 -11.82 -12.38
N ASN A 32 16.61 -10.99 -13.40
CA ASN A 32 15.77 -9.80 -13.26
C ASN A 32 14.34 -10.18 -12.87
N TRP A 33 13.74 -11.15 -13.57
CA TRP A 33 12.40 -11.64 -13.24
C TRP A 33 12.32 -12.25 -11.84
N ILE A 34 13.34 -13.00 -11.40
CA ILE A 34 13.38 -13.54 -10.03
C ILE A 34 13.37 -12.38 -9.02
N ASN A 35 14.21 -11.36 -9.20
CA ASN A 35 14.27 -10.22 -8.29
C ASN A 35 12.93 -9.45 -8.25
N ASP A 36 12.30 -9.25 -9.40
CA ASP A 36 11.01 -8.54 -9.47
C ASP A 36 9.88 -9.38 -8.84
N GLY A 37 9.92 -10.70 -9.02
CA GLY A 37 9.01 -11.63 -8.34
C GLY A 37 9.19 -11.65 -6.82
N GLU A 38 10.44 -11.65 -6.33
CA GLU A 38 10.75 -11.58 -4.91
C GLU A 38 10.28 -10.27 -4.28
N LYS A 39 10.51 -9.13 -4.94
CA LYS A 39 9.99 -7.83 -4.48
C LYS A 39 8.46 -7.83 -4.39
N ALA A 40 7.79 -8.31 -5.44
CA ALA A 40 6.32 -8.40 -5.46
C ALA A 40 5.80 -9.30 -4.32
N GLN A 41 6.49 -10.42 -4.07
CA GLN A 41 6.13 -11.31 -2.96
C GLN A 41 6.31 -10.65 -1.59
N VAL A 42 7.43 -9.97 -1.35
CA VAL A 42 7.66 -9.25 -0.09
C VAL A 42 6.59 -8.17 0.13
N ASN A 43 6.22 -7.42 -0.92
CA ASN A 43 5.16 -6.45 -0.84
C ASN A 43 3.81 -7.10 -0.51
N ALA A 44 3.48 -8.20 -1.19
CA ALA A 44 2.27 -8.98 -0.92
C ALA A 44 2.21 -9.44 0.54
N ASP A 45 3.30 -10.00 1.06
CA ASP A 45 3.42 -10.49 2.44
C ASP A 45 3.27 -9.33 3.44
N ASN A 46 3.86 -8.17 3.16
CA ASN A 46 3.71 -6.99 4.01
C ASN A 46 2.25 -6.48 4.04
N TYR A 47 1.58 -6.45 2.89
CA TYR A 47 0.16 -6.06 2.84
C TYR A 47 -0.71 -7.06 3.59
N GLN A 48 -0.51 -8.36 3.35
CA GLN A 48 -1.23 -9.41 4.05
C GLN A 48 -1.01 -9.32 5.56
N LYS A 49 0.24 -9.18 6.02
CA LYS A 49 0.55 -9.01 7.44
C LYS A 49 -0.19 -7.81 8.04
N THR A 50 -0.20 -6.66 7.35
CA THR A 50 -0.94 -5.47 7.82
C THR A 50 -2.44 -5.73 7.92
N ILE A 51 -2.99 -6.50 6.98
CA ILE A 51 -4.40 -6.91 6.98
C ILE A 51 -4.69 -7.85 8.16
N ASP A 52 -3.80 -8.80 8.42
CA ASP A 52 -3.97 -9.76 9.51
C ASP A 52 -3.84 -9.09 10.88
N GLU A 53 -2.97 -8.08 11.01
CA GLU A 53 -2.78 -7.27 12.22
C GLU A 53 -3.85 -6.18 12.42
N TYR A 54 -4.71 -5.95 11.41
CA TYR A 54 -5.73 -4.91 11.44
C TYR A 54 -6.64 -4.91 12.69
N PRO A 55 -7.11 -6.07 13.22
CA PRO A 55 -7.91 -6.09 14.44
C PRO A 55 -7.17 -5.54 15.65
N GLN A 56 -5.88 -5.88 15.79
CA GLN A 56 -5.03 -5.39 16.87
C GLN A 56 -4.79 -3.88 16.73
N ILE A 57 -4.43 -3.43 15.53
CA ILE A 57 -4.23 -1.99 15.24
C ILE A 57 -5.49 -1.20 15.61
N THR A 58 -6.67 -1.69 15.23
CA THR A 58 -7.95 -1.03 15.53
C THR A 58 -8.24 -1.01 17.04
N GLN A 59 -7.92 -2.09 17.76
CA GLN A 59 -8.08 -2.13 19.21
C GLN A 59 -7.17 -1.14 19.92
N GLU A 60 -5.90 -1.05 19.51
CA GLU A 60 -4.95 -0.07 20.04
C GLU A 60 -5.40 1.37 19.77
N LEU A 61 -5.88 1.66 18.56
CA LEU A 61 -6.42 2.98 18.20
C LEU A 61 -7.64 3.36 19.05
N ARG A 62 -8.55 2.41 19.31
CA ARG A 62 -9.71 2.64 20.18
C ARG A 62 -9.28 2.92 21.62
N ALA A 63 -8.29 2.19 22.14
CA ALA A 63 -7.76 2.42 23.48
C ALA A 63 -7.14 3.82 23.60
N LYS A 64 -6.32 4.22 22.62
CA LYS A 64 -5.74 5.57 22.55
C LYS A 64 -6.81 6.65 22.48
N LEU A 65 -7.86 6.45 21.67
CA LEU A 65 -8.97 7.41 21.57
C LEU A 65 -9.70 7.58 22.90
N LEU A 66 -9.91 6.49 23.66
CA LEU A 66 -10.52 6.56 24.99
C LEU A 66 -9.65 7.34 25.99
N GLU A 67 -8.33 7.14 25.94
CA GLU A 67 -7.36 7.88 26.76
C GLU A 67 -7.31 9.37 26.39
N GLU A 68 -7.34 9.70 25.10
CA GLU A 68 -7.30 11.07 24.58
C GLU A 68 -8.65 11.82 24.77
N SER A 69 -9.77 11.09 24.88
CA SER A 69 -11.13 11.66 25.01
C SER A 69 -11.42 12.42 26.33
N HIS A 70 -10.45 12.62 27.22
CA HIS A 70 -10.67 13.20 28.54
C HIS A 70 -9.77 14.40 28.86
N SER A 71 -10.01 15.53 28.19
CA SER A 71 -10.11 16.82 28.89
C SER A 71 -10.58 17.91 27.93
N VAL A 72 -11.88 18.22 27.92
CA VAL A 72 -12.29 19.58 27.55
C VAL A 72 -11.61 20.50 28.57
N PRO A 73 -10.84 21.53 28.15
CA PRO A 73 -10.19 22.41 29.10
C PRO A 73 -11.24 23.01 30.03
N THR A 74 -11.25 22.59 31.30
CA THR A 74 -12.21 23.11 32.27
C THR A 74 -11.98 24.62 32.39
N ILE A 75 -13.04 25.41 32.27
CA ILE A 75 -12.96 26.85 32.52
C ILE A 75 -13.13 27.02 34.04
N PRO A 76 -12.12 27.50 34.77
CA PRO A 76 -12.27 27.76 36.20
C PRO A 76 -13.33 28.84 36.44
N GLU A 77 -14.17 28.67 37.46
CA GLU A 77 -15.25 29.62 37.80
C GLU A 77 -14.76 31.04 38.18
N LYS A 78 -13.45 31.21 38.42
CA LYS A 78 -12.81 32.50 38.76
C LYS A 78 -11.62 32.78 37.83
N ILE A 79 -11.90 32.98 36.55
CA ILE A 79 -10.89 33.42 35.57
C ILE A 79 -10.99 34.94 35.38
N THR A 80 -9.85 35.63 35.31
CA THR A 80 -9.83 37.06 34.97
C THR A 80 -10.02 37.25 33.46
N ILE A 81 -10.51 38.42 33.03
CA ILE A 81 -10.71 38.72 31.60
C ILE A 81 -9.42 38.50 30.78
N PRO A 82 -8.22 38.95 31.21
CA PRO A 82 -6.98 38.73 30.46
C PRO A 82 -6.59 37.24 30.33
N GLU A 83 -6.83 36.44 31.37
CA GLU A 83 -6.58 34.99 31.32
C GLU A 83 -7.55 34.28 30.36
N LEU A 84 -8.80 34.75 30.29
CA LEU A 84 -9.79 34.23 29.33
C LEU A 84 -9.38 34.56 27.89
N GLU A 85 -8.96 35.79 27.61
CA GLU A 85 -8.47 36.21 26.28
C GLU A 85 -7.28 35.36 25.82
N GLN A 86 -6.31 35.12 26.71
CA GLN A 86 -5.18 34.23 26.40
C GLN A 86 -5.64 32.80 26.11
N LYS A 87 -6.61 32.28 26.89
CA LYS A 87 -7.15 30.93 26.69
C LYS A 87 -7.91 30.82 25.37
N ILE A 88 -8.64 31.85 24.96
CA ILE A 88 -9.29 31.91 23.63
C ILE A 88 -8.25 31.82 22.52
N ILE A 89 -7.16 32.59 22.61
CA ILE A 89 -6.07 32.56 21.63
C ILE A 89 -5.43 31.17 21.58
N GLN A 90 -5.16 30.56 22.74
CA GLN A 90 -4.56 29.23 22.84
C GLN A 90 -5.46 28.15 22.22
N VAL A 91 -6.75 28.15 22.53
CA VAL A 91 -7.70 27.18 21.98
C VAL A 91 -7.87 27.39 20.47
N SER A 92 -7.89 28.64 20.02
CA SER A 92 -7.98 28.98 18.59
C SER A 92 -6.77 28.47 17.81
N SER A 93 -5.55 28.62 18.33
CA SER A 93 -4.34 28.10 17.66
C SER A 93 -4.32 26.56 17.63
N GLN A 94 -4.77 25.90 18.70
CA GLN A 94 -4.94 24.45 18.72
C GLN A 94 -5.95 23.98 17.67
N LEU A 95 -7.11 24.65 17.56
CA LEU A 95 -8.15 24.36 16.55
C LEU A 95 -7.62 24.52 15.12
N MET A 96 -6.83 25.57 14.85
CA MET A 96 -6.23 25.78 13.53
C MET A 96 -5.25 24.65 13.16
N GLU A 97 -4.43 24.19 14.11
CA GLU A 97 -3.51 23.07 13.86
C GLU A 97 -4.28 21.75 13.64
N GLN A 98 -5.33 21.49 14.42
CA GLN A 98 -6.19 20.32 14.20
C GLN A 98 -6.87 20.37 12.82
N ALA A 99 -7.34 21.54 12.38
CA ALA A 99 -7.89 21.72 11.03
C ALA A 99 -6.85 21.44 9.94
N ARG A 100 -5.59 21.84 10.15
CA ARG A 100 -4.49 21.56 9.22
C ARG A 100 -4.21 20.06 9.12
N LEU A 101 -4.13 19.36 10.25
CA LEU A 101 -3.94 17.91 10.30
C LEU A 101 -5.12 17.17 9.63
N GLN A 102 -6.34 17.62 9.91
CA GLN A 102 -7.55 17.08 9.30
C GLN A 102 -7.54 17.23 7.77
N GLN A 103 -7.10 18.37 7.25
CA GLN A 103 -6.96 18.59 5.80
C GLN A 103 -5.94 17.61 5.19
N GLN A 104 -4.80 17.41 5.86
CA GLN A 104 -3.79 16.46 5.41
C GLN A 104 -4.35 15.02 5.33
N GLU A 105 -5.16 14.60 6.28
CA GLU A 105 -5.82 13.29 6.23
C GLU A 105 -6.90 13.20 5.14
N GLN A 106 -7.59 14.28 4.81
CA GLN A 106 -8.48 14.32 3.64
C GLN A 106 -7.71 14.12 2.34
N ASP A 107 -6.56 14.76 2.19
CA ASP A 107 -5.76 14.66 0.97
C ASP A 107 -5.20 13.23 0.80
N LYS A 108 -4.71 12.61 1.87
CA LYS A 108 -4.37 11.17 1.88
C LYS A 108 -5.55 10.28 1.49
N SER A 109 -6.75 10.58 1.98
CA SER A 109 -7.96 9.84 1.61
C SER A 109 -8.30 9.98 0.12
N ARG A 110 -8.00 11.12 -0.50
CA ARG A 110 -8.16 11.33 -1.95
C ARG A 110 -7.15 10.50 -2.74
N GLU A 111 -5.88 10.52 -2.35
CA GLU A 111 -4.82 9.69 -2.97
C GLU A 111 -5.13 8.19 -2.92
N ILE A 112 -5.69 7.72 -1.79
CA ILE A 112 -6.16 6.33 -1.64
C ILE A 112 -7.30 6.03 -2.62
N SER A 113 -8.24 6.96 -2.78
CA SER A 113 -9.37 6.80 -3.70
C SER A 113 -8.91 6.77 -5.16
N GLU A 114 -7.96 7.61 -5.54
CA GLU A 114 -7.32 7.59 -6.86
C GLU A 114 -6.59 6.27 -7.11
N SER A 115 -5.84 5.78 -6.12
CA SER A 115 -5.17 4.48 -6.20
C SER A 115 -6.17 3.33 -6.40
N LEU A 116 -7.30 3.35 -5.69
CA LEU A 116 -8.37 2.36 -5.83
C LEU A 116 -9.03 2.39 -7.22
N ASN A 117 -9.10 3.57 -7.87
CA ASN A 117 -9.66 3.68 -9.22
C ASN A 117 -8.74 3.06 -10.28
N LEU A 118 -7.42 3.11 -10.10
CA LEU A 118 -6.45 2.59 -11.06
C LEU A 118 -6.19 1.09 -10.92
N LEU A 119 -6.32 0.55 -9.71
CA LEU A 119 -5.98 -0.84 -9.41
C LEU A 119 -6.73 -1.91 -10.22
N PRO A 120 -8.04 -1.78 -10.51
CA PRO A 120 -8.74 -2.74 -11.35
C PRO A 120 -8.12 -2.88 -12.74
N GLN A 121 -7.73 -1.76 -13.36
CA GLN A 121 -7.06 -1.76 -14.66
C GLN A 121 -5.67 -2.40 -14.56
N GLN A 122 -4.88 -2.04 -13.54
CA GLN A 122 -3.57 -2.64 -13.30
C GLN A 122 -3.65 -4.16 -13.10
N LEU A 123 -4.64 -4.63 -12.35
CA LEU A 123 -4.87 -6.05 -12.09
C LEU A 123 -5.31 -6.79 -13.35
N SER A 124 -6.18 -6.18 -14.17
CA SER A 124 -6.60 -6.73 -15.46
C SER A 124 -5.39 -6.91 -16.39
N GLU A 125 -4.57 -5.87 -16.51
CA GLU A 125 -3.38 -5.91 -17.36
C GLU A 125 -2.34 -6.92 -16.84
N ALA A 126 -2.09 -6.98 -15.53
CA ALA A 126 -1.18 -7.96 -14.94
C ALA A 126 -1.65 -9.40 -15.19
N ARG A 127 -2.97 -9.66 -15.14
CA ARG A 127 -3.55 -10.98 -15.48
C ARG A 127 -3.42 -11.30 -16.95
N ARG A 128 -3.65 -10.33 -17.84
CA ARG A 128 -3.48 -10.49 -19.29
C ARG A 128 -2.04 -10.88 -19.61
N LEU A 129 -1.07 -10.14 -19.07
CA LEU A 129 0.34 -10.42 -19.27
C LEU A 129 0.78 -11.77 -18.68
N LEU A 130 0.23 -12.17 -17.53
CA LEU A 130 0.45 -13.51 -16.97
C LEU A 130 -0.09 -14.59 -17.90
N SER A 131 -1.28 -14.39 -18.48
CA SER A 131 -1.86 -15.32 -19.45
C SER A 131 -0.97 -15.46 -20.69
N ASP A 132 -0.50 -14.34 -21.24
CA ASP A 132 0.40 -14.32 -22.39
C ASP A 132 1.71 -15.06 -22.10
N ALA A 133 2.35 -14.78 -20.96
CA ALA A 133 3.58 -15.45 -20.55
C ALA A 133 3.37 -16.96 -20.31
N THR A 134 2.22 -17.35 -19.74
CA THR A 134 1.87 -18.77 -19.51
C THR A 134 1.63 -19.49 -20.84
N ALA A 135 0.98 -18.84 -21.80
CA ALA A 135 0.79 -19.39 -23.15
C ALA A 135 2.14 -19.58 -23.87
N ARG A 136 3.06 -18.60 -23.75
CA ARG A 136 4.43 -18.73 -24.26
C ARG A 136 5.17 -19.90 -23.62
N LEU A 137 5.09 -20.05 -22.30
CA LEU A 137 5.71 -21.17 -21.59
C LEU A 137 5.18 -22.52 -22.08
N ALA A 138 3.86 -22.63 -22.31
CA ALA A 138 3.23 -23.86 -22.81
C ALA A 138 3.61 -24.18 -24.27
N ALA A 139 3.93 -23.16 -25.06
CA ALA A 139 4.36 -23.33 -26.45
C ALA A 139 5.85 -23.73 -26.59
N ILE A 140 6.66 -23.62 -25.52
CA ILE A 140 8.06 -24.04 -25.53
C ILE A 140 8.10 -25.58 -25.59
N GLY A 141 8.52 -26.12 -26.74
CA GLY A 141 8.74 -27.54 -26.92
C GLY A 141 9.95 -28.07 -26.13
N ALA A 142 10.00 -29.38 -25.90
CA ALA A 142 11.14 -30.03 -25.29
C ALA A 142 12.34 -29.99 -26.25
N SER A 143 13.36 -29.18 -25.93
CA SER A 143 14.64 -29.19 -26.62
C SER A 143 15.78 -29.14 -25.60
N ASN A 144 16.85 -29.87 -25.90
CA ASN A 144 17.94 -30.13 -24.94
C ASN A 144 19.19 -29.28 -25.22
N THR A 145 19.05 -28.16 -25.95
CA THR A 145 20.19 -27.26 -26.18
C THR A 145 20.37 -26.33 -24.98
N PRO A 146 21.61 -25.93 -24.63
CA PRO A 146 21.87 -25.01 -23.52
C PRO A 146 21.10 -23.69 -23.65
N LEU A 147 21.02 -23.15 -24.87
CA LEU A 147 20.27 -21.94 -25.17
C LEU A 147 18.76 -22.12 -24.93
N ALA A 148 18.18 -23.24 -25.36
CA ALA A 148 16.77 -23.49 -25.13
C ALA A 148 16.44 -23.73 -23.65
N GLU A 149 17.34 -24.36 -22.90
CA GLU A 149 17.20 -24.50 -21.44
C GLU A 149 17.20 -23.12 -20.75
N ALA A 150 18.09 -22.21 -21.17
CA ALA A 150 18.14 -20.85 -20.65
C ALA A 150 16.88 -20.04 -21.00
N GLN A 151 16.36 -20.17 -22.23
CA GLN A 151 15.11 -19.53 -22.66
C GLN A 151 13.88 -20.09 -21.91
N ASN A 152 13.87 -21.39 -21.61
CA ASN A 152 12.83 -22.00 -20.77
C ASN A 152 12.88 -21.44 -19.35
N LYS A 153 14.06 -21.41 -18.72
CA LYS A 153 14.28 -20.79 -17.39
C LYS A 153 13.81 -19.33 -17.35
N LEU A 154 14.13 -18.55 -18.38
CA LEU A 154 13.68 -17.16 -18.52
C LEU A 154 12.16 -17.05 -18.50
N THR A 155 11.49 -17.86 -19.32
CA THR A 155 10.03 -17.81 -19.47
C THR A 155 9.34 -18.32 -18.20
N GLN A 156 9.89 -19.36 -17.55
CA GLN A 156 9.40 -19.86 -16.28
C GLN A 156 9.54 -18.82 -15.15
N ALA A 157 10.67 -18.11 -15.10
CA ALA A 157 10.88 -17.02 -14.15
C ALA A 157 9.91 -15.85 -14.41
N GLU A 158 9.68 -15.47 -15.66
CA GLU A 158 8.68 -14.46 -16.02
C GLU A 158 7.28 -14.86 -15.51
N VAL A 159 6.81 -16.08 -15.79
CA VAL A 159 5.50 -16.55 -15.32
C VAL A 159 5.40 -16.51 -13.80
N THR A 160 6.44 -16.94 -13.10
CA THR A 160 6.48 -16.94 -11.63
C THR A 160 6.43 -15.52 -11.07
N ALA A 161 7.22 -14.61 -11.63
CA ALA A 161 7.24 -13.20 -11.25
C ALA A 161 5.88 -12.53 -11.49
N ARG A 162 5.26 -12.77 -12.65
CA ARG A 162 3.93 -12.23 -12.98
C ARG A 162 2.84 -12.77 -12.05
N LYS A 163 2.92 -14.04 -11.61
CA LYS A 163 2.02 -14.58 -10.58
C LYS A 163 2.17 -13.81 -9.26
N ALA A 164 3.41 -13.54 -8.83
CA ALA A 164 3.69 -12.76 -7.62
C ALA A 164 3.13 -11.33 -7.74
N MET A 165 3.32 -10.65 -8.88
CA MET A 165 2.77 -9.32 -9.14
C MET A 165 1.23 -9.30 -9.10
N VAL A 166 0.56 -10.30 -9.68
CA VAL A 166 -0.91 -10.41 -9.58
C VAL A 166 -1.34 -10.60 -8.12
N ASN A 167 -0.60 -11.38 -7.34
CA ASN A 167 -0.88 -11.58 -5.92
C ASN A 167 -0.69 -10.28 -5.11
N GLU A 168 0.43 -9.59 -5.31
CA GLU A 168 0.71 -8.27 -4.72
C GLU A 168 -0.43 -7.29 -4.97
N LEU A 169 -0.86 -7.13 -6.22
CA LEU A 169 -1.93 -6.19 -6.58
C LEU A 169 -3.27 -6.58 -5.95
N LYS A 170 -3.56 -7.88 -5.79
CA LYS A 170 -4.76 -8.34 -5.08
C LYS A 170 -4.71 -7.95 -3.61
N TRP A 171 -3.59 -8.20 -2.93
CA TRP A 171 -3.43 -7.85 -1.53
C TRP A 171 -3.45 -6.34 -1.30
N ARG A 172 -2.75 -5.57 -2.14
CA ARG A 172 -2.79 -4.10 -2.14
C ARG A 172 -4.22 -3.59 -2.27
N ASN A 173 -4.99 -4.13 -3.23
CA ASN A 173 -6.38 -3.75 -3.41
C ASN A 173 -7.23 -4.07 -2.16
N PHE A 174 -7.05 -5.24 -1.55
CA PHE A 174 -7.78 -5.60 -0.34
C PHE A 174 -7.46 -4.67 0.84
N LEU A 175 -6.17 -4.37 1.06
CA LEU A 175 -5.72 -3.44 2.09
C LEU A 175 -6.32 -2.05 1.87
N LEU A 176 -6.23 -1.49 0.66
CA LEU A 176 -6.76 -0.16 0.37
C LEU A 176 -8.28 -0.09 0.53
N ILE A 177 -9.03 -1.15 0.19
CA ILE A 177 -10.48 -1.21 0.45
C ILE A 177 -10.77 -1.15 1.96
N ILE A 178 -10.00 -1.87 2.78
CA ILE A 178 -10.14 -1.83 4.24
C ILE A 178 -9.86 -0.42 4.77
N VAL A 179 -8.74 0.18 4.36
CA VAL A 179 -8.34 1.54 4.76
C VAL A 179 -9.38 2.57 4.34
N LYS A 180 -9.92 2.48 3.11
CA LYS A 180 -10.97 3.39 2.64
C LYS A 180 -12.24 3.28 3.48
N LYS A 181 -12.71 2.07 3.76
CA LYS A 181 -13.89 1.85 4.61
C LYS A 181 -13.72 2.40 6.02
N LEU A 182 -12.53 2.25 6.59
CA LEU A 182 -12.18 2.84 7.88
C LEU A 182 -12.25 4.37 7.85
N LEU A 183 -11.61 4.98 6.86
CA LEU A 183 -11.62 6.43 6.70
C LEU A 183 -13.04 6.95 6.55
N ASP A 184 -13.87 6.29 5.72
CA ASP A 184 -15.28 6.65 5.56
C ASP A 184 -16.06 6.56 6.88
N CYS A 185 -15.82 5.52 7.67
CA CYS A 185 -16.43 5.34 8.98
C CYS A 185 -16.01 6.45 9.96
N ALA A 186 -14.71 6.76 10.01
CA ALA A 186 -14.16 7.81 10.86
C ALA A 186 -14.71 9.20 10.47
N TRP A 187 -14.77 9.50 9.17
CA TRP A 187 -15.35 10.74 8.65
C TRP A 187 -16.84 10.85 8.97
N SER A 188 -17.60 9.76 8.83
CA SER A 188 -19.01 9.74 9.19
C SER A 188 -19.22 9.99 10.69
N TYR A 189 -18.39 9.38 11.54
CA TYR A 189 -18.44 9.58 12.99
C TYR A 189 -18.15 11.04 13.35
N LEU A 190 -17.06 11.60 12.83
CA LEU A 190 -16.68 12.99 13.10
C LEU A 190 -17.75 13.99 12.64
N LYS A 191 -18.34 13.77 11.45
CA LYS A 191 -19.43 14.61 10.94
C LYS A 191 -20.64 14.59 11.87
N ASN A 192 -21.00 13.43 12.42
CA ASN A 192 -22.11 13.31 13.37
C ASN A 192 -21.81 14.06 14.68
N VAL A 193 -20.61 13.89 15.25
CA VAL A 193 -20.20 14.61 16.47
C VAL A 193 -20.23 16.12 16.27
N ILE A 194 -19.72 16.62 15.14
CA ILE A 194 -19.75 18.06 14.83
C ILE A 194 -21.19 18.56 14.69
N ASN A 195 -22.06 17.80 14.02
CA ASN A 195 -23.47 18.17 13.88
C ASN A 195 -24.19 18.23 15.24
N ASP A 196 -23.94 17.26 16.13
CA ASP A 196 -24.50 17.23 17.48
C ASP A 196 -24.00 18.42 18.33
N LEU A 197 -22.71 18.76 18.22
CA LEU A 197 -22.13 19.94 18.88
C LEU A 197 -22.73 21.25 18.34
N MET A 198 -22.89 21.39 17.03
CA MET A 198 -23.50 22.59 16.44
C MET A 198 -24.99 22.72 16.80
N TYR A 199 -25.71 21.60 16.87
CA TYR A 199 -27.12 21.59 17.28
C TYR A 199 -27.28 22.03 18.73
N ASN A 200 -26.42 21.54 19.63
CA ASN A 200 -26.42 21.96 21.04
C ASN A 200 -25.94 23.40 21.24
N CYS A 201 -24.98 23.88 20.43
CA CYS A 201 -24.49 25.26 20.51
C CYS A 201 -25.57 26.27 20.08
N ASN A 202 -26.38 25.95 19.04
CA ASN A 202 -27.51 26.78 18.63
C ASN A 202 -28.62 26.88 19.70
N ASN A 203 -28.76 25.87 20.56
CA ASN A 203 -29.67 25.90 21.71
C ASN A 203 -29.10 26.66 22.93
N CYS A 204 -27.82 27.02 22.93
CA CYS A 204 -27.18 27.83 23.98
C CYS A 204 -27.24 29.35 23.73
N VAL A 205 -27.77 29.81 22.58
CA VAL A 205 -27.93 31.25 22.25
C VAL A 205 -29.30 31.81 22.70
N VAL A 206 -30.10 31.02 23.42
CA VAL A 206 -31.33 31.51 24.06
C VAL A 206 -31.19 31.33 25.56
N TYR A 207 -30.76 32.39 26.25
CA TYR A 207 -31.28 32.93 27.52
C TYR A 207 -30.43 34.12 27.97
#